data_AF-A0A915A5T8-F1
#
_entry.id   AF-A0A915A5T8-F1
#
_cell.length_a   1.000
_cell.length_b   1.000
_cell.length_c   1.000
_cell.angle_alpha   90.00
_cell.angle_beta   90.00
_cell.angle_gamma   90.00
#
_symmetry.space_group_name_H-M   'P 1'
#
loop_
_entity.id
_entity.type
_entity.pdbx_description
1 polymer ?
#
loop_
_entity_poly.entity_id
_entity_poly.type
_entity_poly.pdbx_seq_one_letter_code
_entity_poly.pdbx_strand_id
1 'polypeptide(L)'
;LQELGIDKETKIEEALRKTAAILRALVTVLNVVNVPQAHPIIVPFVEKLFGQIACQSALLKHIIAPEVGEVFASMADVLWCSLQVVPKVEWLNAAVKSVRIMIAHPAVGYGVVIKLIEFYEKVFDNMSHEMTASVVEMVIGPEGAVQGLIYGSKEVLHAVIDLYGKLLTPKALPTLQAAYHCVRSELSEAFTELECNITNSFNRRKAAKTRTFVALNALATLASVKNSLIAMMGLSPSLFTMLVCETPITEKWFIVNYPGCHYALIYVVKMHSEKHDNFIANSGWLNERNRLPMLSEYPTANHFAKILDTLAKLLLIDDEMSSDTRNLVVDWVHGIAFGMSADVLQEVLDRSEMLEMRRALLESFLRHSLPRKVTSDGSQKSGALIGVGADCSRASGARVRYFTLLRRLAVFNLIIDGDCRVLADFVTRVFQRSRSCEQEKVIGFWQTIPPAVFIRV
;
A
#
# COMPACT_ATOMS: atom_id res chain seq x y z
N LEU A 1 -43.08 13.07 15.94
CA LEU A 1 -42.12 12.44 16.87
C LEU A 1 -42.47 12.63 18.36
N GLN A 2 -43.46 13.46 18.75
CA GLN A 2 -43.77 13.74 20.17
C GLN A 2 -44.97 13.02 20.79
N GLU A 3 -45.73 12.22 20.04
CA GLU A 3 -46.82 11.41 20.62
C GLU A 3 -46.66 9.95 20.20
N LEU A 4 -47.15 9.06 21.08
CA LEU A 4 -47.60 7.66 20.85
C LEU A 4 -46.86 6.60 21.71
N GLY A 5 -47.57 5.67 22.34
CA GLY A 5 -46.99 4.50 23.02
C GLY A 5 -46.93 3.29 22.09
N ILE A 6 -46.19 2.23 22.49
CA ILE A 6 -46.08 0.80 22.08
C ILE A 6 -46.48 0.40 20.63
N ASP A 7 -47.56 0.92 20.05
CA ASP A 7 -47.88 1.00 18.60
C ASP A 7 -46.96 1.99 17.85
N LYS A 8 -45.88 2.42 18.50
CA LYS A 8 -44.98 3.51 18.08
C LYS A 8 -43.90 3.00 17.13
N GLU A 9 -43.37 1.80 17.37
CA GLU A 9 -42.27 1.22 16.58
C GLU A 9 -42.73 0.88 15.16
N THR A 10 -43.81 0.11 15.01
CA THR A 10 -44.42 -0.23 13.70
C THR A 10 -44.84 1.02 12.90
N LYS A 11 -45.38 2.04 13.57
CA LYS A 11 -45.71 3.33 12.94
C LYS A 11 -44.47 4.12 12.49
N ILE A 12 -43.38 4.07 13.27
CA ILE A 12 -42.10 4.71 12.91
C ILE A 12 -41.47 3.99 11.72
N GLU A 13 -41.40 2.65 11.74
CA GLU A 13 -40.87 1.85 10.63
C GLU A 13 -41.63 2.12 9.33
N GLU A 14 -42.96 2.12 9.37
CA GLU A 14 -43.78 2.40 8.19
C GLU A 14 -43.62 3.84 7.69
N ALA A 15 -43.49 4.81 8.60
CA ALA A 15 -43.21 6.19 8.22
C ALA A 15 -41.82 6.34 7.57
N LEU A 16 -40.80 5.66 8.09
CA LEU A 16 -39.44 5.65 7.51
C LEU A 16 -39.44 5.00 6.12
N ARG A 17 -40.14 3.88 5.95
CA ARG A 17 -40.28 3.19 4.66
C ARG A 17 -40.96 4.07 3.60
N LYS A 18 -42.04 4.75 3.97
CA LYS A 18 -42.71 5.74 3.11
C LYS A 18 -41.78 6.91 2.78
N THR A 19 -41.03 7.40 3.76
CA THR A 19 -40.07 8.49 3.57
C THR A 19 -38.99 8.10 2.56
N ALA A 20 -38.38 6.92 2.69
CA ALA A 20 -37.41 6.42 1.72
C ALA A 20 -38.01 6.29 0.32
N ALA A 21 -39.26 5.79 0.19
CA ALA A 21 -39.94 5.68 -1.09
C ALA A 21 -40.17 7.05 -1.76
N ILE A 22 -40.61 8.05 -0.99
CA ILE A 22 -40.79 9.42 -1.49
C ILE A 22 -39.45 10.02 -1.95
N LEU A 23 -38.38 9.85 -1.16
CA LEU A 23 -37.05 10.34 -1.52
C LEU A 23 -36.53 9.69 -2.81
N ARG A 24 -36.72 8.38 -2.99
CA ARG A 24 -36.35 7.67 -4.24
C ARG A 24 -37.14 8.18 -5.46
N ALA A 25 -38.44 8.41 -5.31
CA ALA A 25 -39.25 9.00 -6.36
C ALA A 25 -38.75 10.42 -6.70
N LEU A 26 -38.40 11.20 -5.68
CA LEU A 26 -37.85 12.54 -5.85
C LEU A 26 -36.50 12.54 -6.57
N VAL A 27 -35.58 11.61 -6.25
CA VAL A 27 -34.32 11.42 -6.98
C VAL A 27 -34.58 11.14 -8.45
N THR A 28 -35.56 10.28 -8.75
CA THR A 28 -35.93 9.95 -10.13
C THR A 28 -36.43 11.19 -10.87
N VAL A 29 -37.31 11.98 -10.25
CA VAL A 29 -37.79 13.24 -10.82
C VAL A 29 -36.64 14.20 -11.06
N LEU A 30 -35.80 14.45 -10.04
CA LEU A 30 -34.66 15.38 -10.13
C LEU A 30 -33.72 15.00 -11.26
N ASN A 31 -33.40 13.72 -11.45
CA ASN A 31 -32.55 13.25 -12.54
C ASN A 31 -33.16 13.50 -13.93
N VAL A 32 -34.48 13.38 -14.08
CA VAL A 32 -35.18 13.65 -15.35
C VAL A 32 -35.22 15.15 -15.64
N VAL A 33 -35.44 15.97 -14.61
CA VAL A 33 -35.62 17.42 -14.78
C VAL A 33 -34.32 18.22 -14.71
N ASN A 34 -33.18 17.59 -14.40
CA ASN A 34 -31.85 18.21 -14.38
C ASN A 34 -31.35 18.52 -15.79
N VAL A 35 -32.03 19.45 -16.46
CA VAL A 35 -31.70 19.97 -17.78
C VAL A 35 -31.57 21.49 -17.73
N PRO A 36 -30.62 22.10 -18.47
CA PRO A 36 -30.34 23.54 -18.37
C PRO A 36 -31.56 24.45 -18.52
N GLN A 37 -32.54 24.06 -19.34
CA GLN A 37 -33.75 24.82 -19.60
C GLN A 37 -34.68 24.92 -18.38
N ALA A 38 -34.63 23.94 -17.47
CA ALA A 38 -35.50 23.87 -16.30
C ALA A 38 -34.84 24.43 -15.03
N HIS A 39 -33.55 24.78 -15.07
CA HIS A 39 -32.80 25.31 -13.92
C HIS A 39 -33.47 26.52 -13.23
N PRO A 40 -34.02 27.53 -13.94
CA PRO A 40 -34.65 28.68 -13.28
C PRO A 40 -35.80 28.31 -12.35
N ILE A 41 -36.50 27.19 -12.64
CA ILE A 41 -37.64 26.70 -11.86
C ILE A 41 -37.17 25.75 -10.75
N ILE A 42 -36.18 24.92 -11.04
CA ILE A 42 -35.73 23.83 -10.16
C ILE A 42 -34.78 24.32 -9.07
N VAL A 43 -33.93 25.30 -9.35
CA VAL A 43 -32.90 25.77 -8.41
C VAL A 43 -33.53 26.18 -7.06
N PRO A 44 -34.55 27.06 -6.98
CA PRO A 44 -35.14 27.44 -5.68
C PRO A 44 -35.72 26.26 -4.90
N PHE A 45 -36.31 25.29 -5.61
CA PHE A 45 -36.82 24.07 -5.00
C PHE A 45 -35.68 23.22 -4.43
N VAL A 46 -34.61 23.03 -5.19
CA VAL A 46 -33.42 22.28 -4.77
C VAL A 46 -32.72 22.96 -3.59
N GLU A 47 -32.63 24.29 -3.53
CA GLU A 47 -32.04 25.00 -2.40
C GLU A 47 -32.81 24.71 -1.09
N LYS A 48 -34.15 24.76 -1.15
CA LYS A 48 -34.99 24.43 0.00
C LYS A 48 -34.88 22.95 0.38
N LEU A 49 -34.90 22.06 -0.60
CA LEU A 49 -34.79 20.62 -0.39
C LEU A 49 -33.45 20.24 0.26
N PHE A 50 -32.35 20.78 -0.26
CA PHE A 50 -31.01 20.52 0.26
C PHE A 50 -30.91 20.89 1.75
N GLY A 51 -31.35 22.11 2.11
CA GLY A 51 -31.36 22.57 3.49
C GLY A 51 -32.21 21.68 4.42
N GLN A 52 -33.36 21.20 3.92
CA GLN A 52 -34.21 20.27 4.67
C GLN A 52 -33.52 18.91 4.88
N ILE A 53 -32.96 18.30 3.84
CA ILE A 53 -32.28 16.99 3.96
C ILE A 53 -31.08 17.07 4.91
N ALA A 54 -30.25 18.11 4.77
CA ALA A 54 -29.11 18.32 5.66
C ALA A 54 -29.55 18.45 7.13
N CYS A 55 -30.60 19.23 7.41
CA CYS A 55 -31.14 19.39 8.77
C CYS A 55 -31.74 18.09 9.32
N GLN A 56 -32.53 17.37 8.51
CA GLN A 56 -33.20 16.13 8.92
C GLN A 56 -32.22 14.98 9.20
N SER A 57 -31.07 14.94 8.52
CA SER A 57 -30.02 13.95 8.79
C SER A 57 -29.55 13.96 10.26
N ALA A 58 -29.47 15.16 10.86
CA ALA A 58 -29.09 15.32 12.26
C ALA A 58 -30.20 14.86 13.23
N LEU A 59 -31.47 15.04 12.86
CA LEU A 59 -32.62 14.62 13.68
C LEU A 59 -32.78 13.09 13.69
N LEU A 60 -32.58 12.45 12.53
CA LEU A 60 -32.65 11.00 12.38
C LEU A 60 -31.55 10.26 13.17
N LYS A 61 -30.48 10.97 13.58
CA LYS A 61 -29.41 10.41 14.41
C LYS A 61 -29.90 9.79 15.72
N HIS A 62 -31.06 10.21 16.23
CA HIS A 62 -31.64 9.74 17.48
C HIS A 62 -32.61 8.56 17.32
N ILE A 63 -32.92 8.14 16.09
CA ILE A 63 -33.88 7.07 15.81
C ILE A 63 -33.14 5.78 15.49
N ILE A 64 -33.27 4.78 16.36
CA ILE A 64 -32.63 3.47 16.18
C ILE A 64 -33.65 2.50 15.58
N ALA A 65 -33.79 2.50 14.26
CA ALA A 65 -34.61 1.55 13.50
C ALA A 65 -33.87 1.13 12.21
N PRO A 66 -33.97 -0.13 11.76
CA PRO A 66 -33.21 -0.62 10.61
C PRO A 66 -33.58 0.10 9.29
N GLU A 67 -34.83 0.55 9.16
CA GLU A 67 -35.33 1.31 8.01
C GLU A 67 -34.63 2.67 7.84
N VAL A 68 -33.99 3.20 8.90
CA VAL A 68 -33.24 4.46 8.84
C VAL A 68 -32.11 4.37 7.80
N GLY A 69 -31.51 3.20 7.61
CA GLY A 69 -30.48 2.99 6.59
C GLY A 69 -30.97 3.30 5.16
N GLU A 70 -32.17 2.82 4.81
CA GLU A 70 -32.76 3.07 3.48
C GLU A 70 -33.13 4.54 3.28
N VAL A 71 -33.58 5.22 4.35
CA VAL A 71 -33.81 6.66 4.33
C VAL A 71 -32.51 7.41 4.09
N PHE A 72 -31.44 7.07 4.81
CA PHE A 72 -30.13 7.70 4.64
C PHE A 72 -29.51 7.48 3.27
N ALA A 73 -29.61 6.27 2.70
CA ALA A 73 -29.19 6.02 1.33
C ALA A 73 -29.91 6.96 0.35
N SER A 74 -31.24 7.05 0.48
CA SER A 74 -32.06 7.92 -0.38
C SER A 74 -31.78 9.41 -0.15
N MET A 75 -31.49 9.83 1.09
CA MET A 75 -31.07 11.19 1.40
C MET A 75 -29.74 11.54 0.76
N ALA A 76 -28.75 10.64 0.79
CA ALA A 76 -27.46 10.84 0.14
C ALA A 76 -27.61 11.01 -1.38
N ASP A 77 -28.49 10.23 -2.01
CA ASP A 77 -28.80 10.40 -3.44
C ASP A 77 -29.47 11.76 -3.74
N VAL A 78 -30.37 12.24 -2.88
CA VAL A 78 -30.96 13.59 -3.03
C VAL A 78 -29.90 14.68 -2.88
N LEU A 79 -29.00 14.56 -1.90
CA LEU A 79 -27.87 15.48 -1.72
C LEU A 79 -26.99 15.50 -2.97
N TRP A 80 -26.73 14.32 -3.56
CA TRP A 80 -25.96 14.19 -4.79
C TRP A 80 -26.63 14.91 -5.98
N CYS A 81 -27.89 14.60 -6.26
CA CYS A 81 -28.64 15.27 -7.34
C CYS A 81 -28.66 16.80 -7.14
N SER A 82 -28.79 17.24 -5.88
CA SER A 82 -28.82 18.66 -5.53
C SER A 82 -27.48 19.35 -5.82
N LEU A 83 -26.35 18.70 -5.53
CA LEU A 83 -25.01 19.19 -5.86
C LEU A 83 -24.75 19.26 -7.36
N GLN A 84 -25.34 18.35 -8.15
CA GLN A 84 -25.25 18.38 -9.61
C GLN A 84 -25.97 19.59 -10.23
N VAL A 85 -27.11 19.99 -9.65
CA VAL A 85 -27.86 21.17 -10.10
C VAL A 85 -27.17 22.47 -9.65
N VAL A 86 -26.69 22.51 -8.40
CA VAL A 86 -26.08 23.70 -7.79
C VAL A 86 -24.75 23.33 -7.13
N PRO A 87 -23.62 23.38 -7.88
CA PRO A 87 -22.31 23.05 -7.34
C PRO A 87 -21.76 24.22 -6.51
N LYS A 88 -22.01 24.22 -5.20
CA LYS A 88 -21.46 25.19 -4.23
C LYS A 88 -20.56 24.48 -3.21
N VAL A 89 -19.42 25.08 -2.85
CA VAL A 89 -18.48 24.50 -1.86
C VAL A 89 -19.15 24.34 -0.49
N GLU A 90 -19.94 25.33 -0.06
CA GLU A 90 -20.69 25.28 1.20
C GLU A 90 -21.65 24.09 1.25
N TRP A 91 -22.30 23.79 0.13
CA TRP A 91 -23.21 22.66 0.01
C TRP A 91 -22.45 21.35 0.01
N LEU A 92 -21.32 21.27 -0.69
CA LEU A 92 -20.48 20.09 -0.65
C LEU A 92 -20.03 19.77 0.79
N ASN A 93 -19.60 20.79 1.54
CA ASN A 93 -19.23 20.67 2.95
C ASN A 93 -20.40 20.17 3.81
N ALA A 94 -21.60 20.72 3.62
CA ALA A 94 -22.80 20.30 4.35
C ALA A 94 -23.22 18.86 4.00
N ALA A 95 -23.10 18.46 2.74
CA ALA A 95 -23.40 17.11 2.29
C ALA A 95 -22.41 16.09 2.88
N VAL A 96 -21.11 16.38 2.84
CA VAL A 96 -20.07 15.52 3.45
C VAL A 96 -20.31 15.33 4.95
N LYS A 97 -20.66 16.40 5.67
CA LYS A 97 -21.03 16.34 7.10
C LYS A 97 -22.29 15.50 7.33
N SER A 98 -23.30 15.64 6.48
CA SER A 98 -24.53 14.87 6.57
C SER A 98 -24.26 13.38 6.35
N VAL A 99 -23.49 13.02 5.32
CA VAL A 99 -23.12 11.63 5.04
C VAL A 99 -22.23 11.04 6.15
N ARG A 100 -21.34 11.83 6.77
CA ARG A 100 -20.60 11.39 7.97
C ARG A 100 -21.55 10.97 9.11
N ILE A 101 -22.62 11.73 9.36
CA ILE A 101 -23.62 11.38 10.38
C ILE A 101 -24.32 10.07 10.00
N MET A 102 -24.68 9.91 8.73
CA MET A 102 -25.36 8.72 8.22
C MET A 102 -24.48 7.47 8.36
N ILE A 103 -23.20 7.54 7.98
CA ILE A 103 -22.24 6.43 8.08
C ILE A 103 -22.02 6.02 9.54
N ALA A 104 -21.92 6.98 10.46
CA ALA A 104 -21.66 6.71 11.87
C ALA A 104 -22.88 6.17 12.65
N HIS A 105 -24.05 6.06 12.03
CA HIS A 105 -25.28 5.71 12.72
C HIS A 105 -25.36 4.20 13.03
N PRO A 106 -25.66 3.79 14.28
CA PRO A 106 -25.58 2.39 14.70
C PRO A 106 -26.61 1.48 14.04
N ALA A 107 -27.74 2.01 13.55
CA ALA A 107 -28.75 1.22 12.85
C ALA A 107 -28.45 0.99 11.35
N VAL A 108 -27.36 1.57 10.83
CA VAL A 108 -27.01 1.47 9.41
C VAL A 108 -26.19 0.21 9.16
N GLY A 109 -26.75 -0.71 8.37
CA GLY A 109 -26.06 -1.93 7.97
C GLY A 109 -24.93 -1.66 6.97
N TYR A 110 -23.95 -2.57 6.91
CA TYR A 110 -22.76 -2.44 6.06
C TYR A 110 -23.08 -2.25 4.56
N GLY A 111 -24.15 -2.86 4.04
CA GLY A 111 -24.56 -2.66 2.64
C GLY A 111 -24.96 -1.22 2.33
N VAL A 112 -25.55 -0.51 3.30
CA VAL A 112 -25.85 0.93 3.15
C VAL A 112 -24.59 1.76 3.35
N VAL A 113 -23.70 1.40 4.28
CA VAL A 113 -22.40 2.08 4.45
C VAL A 113 -21.61 2.09 3.15
N ILE A 114 -21.58 0.98 2.40
CA ILE A 114 -20.89 0.91 1.10
C ILE A 114 -21.52 1.89 0.10
N LYS A 115 -22.86 1.94 -0.02
CA LYS A 115 -23.55 2.94 -0.86
C LYS A 115 -23.25 4.39 -0.45
N LEU A 116 -23.09 4.64 0.85
CA LEU A 116 -22.70 5.97 1.35
C LEU A 116 -21.23 6.30 1.04
N ILE A 117 -20.34 5.31 0.93
CA ILE A 117 -18.98 5.50 0.42
C ILE A 117 -19.02 5.84 -1.08
N GLU A 118 -19.87 5.18 -1.87
CA GLU A 118 -20.07 5.48 -3.29
C GLU A 118 -20.51 6.93 -3.55
N PHE A 119 -21.20 7.57 -2.58
CA PHE A 119 -21.47 9.01 -2.65
C PHE A 119 -20.18 9.84 -2.74
N TYR A 120 -19.18 9.55 -1.90
CA TYR A 120 -17.90 10.25 -1.95
C TYR A 120 -17.19 9.98 -3.28
N GLU A 121 -17.24 8.76 -3.77
CA GLU A 121 -16.69 8.42 -5.07
C GLU A 121 -17.31 9.24 -6.22
N LYS A 122 -18.65 9.39 -6.21
CA LYS A 122 -19.37 10.23 -7.19
C LYS A 122 -18.93 11.69 -7.09
N VAL A 123 -18.79 12.21 -5.87
CA VAL A 123 -18.28 13.57 -5.62
C VAL A 123 -16.90 13.76 -6.24
N PHE A 124 -15.97 12.85 -5.97
CA PHE A 124 -14.58 12.99 -6.44
C PHE A 124 -14.41 12.78 -7.95
N ASP A 125 -15.31 12.03 -8.60
CA ASP A 125 -15.25 11.83 -10.06
C ASP A 125 -15.90 12.94 -10.88
N ASN A 126 -16.90 13.65 -10.35
CA ASN A 126 -17.75 14.52 -11.16
C ASN A 126 -17.72 16.01 -10.75
N MET A 127 -17.18 16.37 -9.58
CA MET A 127 -17.08 17.76 -9.13
C MET A 127 -15.72 18.39 -9.49
N SER A 128 -15.63 19.73 -9.46
CA SER A 128 -14.36 20.41 -9.76
C SER A 128 -13.27 20.07 -8.75
N HIS A 129 -12.03 20.03 -9.23
CA HIS A 129 -10.88 19.64 -8.43
C HIS A 129 -10.54 20.61 -7.29
N GLU A 130 -10.88 21.91 -7.42
CA GLU A 130 -10.71 22.86 -6.32
C GLU A 130 -11.73 22.58 -5.20
N MET A 131 -12.98 22.27 -5.56
CA MET A 131 -14.02 21.95 -4.60
C MET A 131 -13.70 20.65 -3.86
N THR A 132 -13.31 19.61 -4.58
CA THR A 132 -13.02 18.30 -3.99
C THR A 132 -11.82 18.36 -3.05
N ALA A 133 -10.78 19.13 -3.39
CA ALA A 133 -9.62 19.31 -2.52
C ALA A 133 -9.99 19.84 -1.13
N SER A 134 -10.98 20.75 -1.05
CA SER A 134 -11.43 21.33 0.22
C SER A 134 -12.12 20.35 1.18
N VAL A 135 -12.59 19.20 0.67
CA VAL A 135 -13.33 18.21 1.47
C VAL A 135 -12.58 16.92 1.72
N VAL A 136 -11.39 16.73 1.16
CA VAL A 136 -10.60 15.50 1.32
C VAL A 136 -10.37 15.19 2.81
N GLU A 137 -9.93 16.18 3.59
CA GLU A 137 -9.68 16.02 5.03
C GLU A 137 -10.96 15.68 5.81
N MET A 138 -12.11 16.20 5.38
CA MET A 138 -13.41 15.87 6.00
C MET A 138 -13.85 14.43 5.72
N VAL A 139 -13.35 13.81 4.65
CA VAL A 139 -13.69 12.43 4.28
C VAL A 139 -12.69 11.44 4.87
N ILE A 140 -11.39 11.63 4.63
CA ILE A 140 -10.33 10.65 4.95
C ILE A 140 -9.29 11.14 5.97
N GLY A 141 -9.46 12.34 6.55
CA GLY A 141 -8.57 12.84 7.59
C GLY A 141 -8.78 12.14 8.94
N PRO A 142 -8.07 12.57 10.01
CA PRO A 142 -8.12 11.95 11.34
C PRO A 142 -9.53 11.91 11.95
N GLU A 143 -10.34 12.93 11.66
CA GLU A 143 -11.75 13.04 12.02
C GLU A 143 -12.66 12.85 10.81
N GLY A 144 -12.18 12.12 9.81
CA GLY A 144 -12.85 11.89 8.55
C GLY A 144 -14.11 11.03 8.70
N ALA A 145 -14.99 11.12 7.71
CA ALA A 145 -16.21 10.33 7.64
C ALA A 145 -15.99 8.81 7.69
N VAL A 146 -14.87 8.33 7.13
CA VAL A 146 -14.60 6.90 7.01
C VAL A 146 -13.67 6.33 8.09
N GLN A 147 -13.14 7.16 8.99
CA GLN A 147 -12.15 6.73 9.98
C GLN A 147 -12.70 5.66 10.94
N GLY A 148 -13.97 5.77 11.34
CA GLY A 148 -14.63 4.76 12.19
C GLY A 148 -14.83 3.40 11.52
N LEU A 149 -14.69 3.33 10.19
CA LEU A 149 -14.98 2.12 9.41
C LEU A 149 -13.84 1.08 9.44
N ILE A 150 -12.71 1.40 10.08
CA ILE A 150 -11.59 0.47 10.29
C ILE A 150 -11.99 -0.78 11.11
N TYR A 151 -13.11 -0.71 11.84
CA TYR A 151 -13.71 -1.81 12.59
C TYR A 151 -14.83 -2.54 11.83
N GLY A 152 -15.10 -2.13 10.58
CA GLY A 152 -16.14 -2.69 9.73
C GLY A 152 -15.83 -4.10 9.21
N SER A 153 -16.74 -4.62 8.37
CA SER A 153 -16.54 -5.90 7.67
C SER A 153 -15.46 -5.78 6.60
N LYS A 154 -15.03 -6.92 6.03
CA LYS A 154 -14.02 -6.94 4.95
C LYS A 154 -14.47 -6.16 3.73
N GLU A 155 -15.76 -6.24 3.41
CA GLU A 155 -16.37 -5.55 2.27
C GLU A 155 -16.33 -4.03 2.46
N VAL A 156 -16.62 -3.55 3.68
CA VAL A 156 -16.49 -2.12 4.02
C VAL A 156 -15.04 -1.68 3.95
N LEU A 157 -14.10 -2.47 4.47
CA LEU A 157 -12.68 -2.15 4.39
C LEU A 157 -12.18 -2.08 2.94
N HIS A 158 -12.63 -2.99 2.06
CA HIS A 158 -12.32 -2.90 0.63
C HIS A 158 -12.87 -1.61 0.01
N ALA A 159 -14.13 -1.25 0.28
CA ALA A 159 -14.69 0.02 -0.22
C ALA A 159 -13.90 1.25 0.29
N VAL A 160 -13.42 1.24 1.54
CA VAL A 160 -12.54 2.30 2.07
C VAL A 160 -11.19 2.32 1.34
N ILE A 161 -10.58 1.15 1.10
CA ILE A 161 -9.32 1.05 0.34
C ILE A 161 -9.50 1.58 -1.08
N ASP A 162 -10.60 1.22 -1.75
CA ASP A 162 -10.91 1.67 -3.11
C ASP A 162 -11.10 3.18 -3.16
N LEU A 163 -11.81 3.78 -2.19
CA LEU A 163 -11.95 5.23 -2.06
C LEU A 163 -10.58 5.91 -1.88
N TYR A 164 -9.73 5.41 -0.98
CA TYR A 164 -8.39 5.98 -0.76
C TYR A 164 -7.52 5.85 -2.02
N GLY A 165 -7.51 4.68 -2.65
CA GLY A 165 -6.76 4.42 -3.88
C GLY A 165 -7.19 5.35 -5.01
N LYS A 166 -8.51 5.58 -5.15
CA LYS A 166 -9.10 6.50 -6.12
C LYS A 166 -8.65 7.95 -5.88
N LEU A 167 -8.68 8.40 -4.63
CA LEU A 167 -8.19 9.74 -4.25
C LEU A 167 -6.69 9.93 -4.49
N LEU A 168 -5.92 8.85 -4.39
CA LEU A 168 -4.49 8.83 -4.70
C LEU A 168 -4.19 8.65 -6.19
N THR A 169 -5.21 8.59 -7.07
CA THR A 169 -4.96 8.64 -8.51
C THR A 169 -4.56 10.05 -8.95
N PRO A 170 -3.54 10.24 -9.80
CA PRO A 170 -3.04 11.55 -10.18
C PRO A 170 -3.92 12.22 -11.25
N LYS A 171 -5.22 12.38 -10.96
CA LYS A 171 -6.17 13.11 -11.82
C LYS A 171 -6.03 14.63 -11.61
N ALA A 172 -5.84 15.05 -10.37
CA ALA A 172 -5.75 16.46 -10.00
C ALA A 172 -4.77 16.67 -8.84
N LEU A 173 -3.77 17.52 -9.07
CA LEU A 173 -2.70 17.75 -8.11
C LEU A 173 -3.20 18.23 -6.73
N PRO A 174 -4.14 19.21 -6.62
CA PRO A 174 -4.59 19.67 -5.30
C PRO A 174 -5.30 18.60 -4.48
N THR A 175 -6.19 17.82 -5.12
CA THR A 175 -6.92 16.72 -4.45
C THR A 175 -5.94 15.60 -4.06
N LEU A 176 -5.01 15.25 -4.96
CA LEU A 176 -3.99 14.26 -4.69
C LEU A 176 -3.08 14.66 -3.52
N GLN A 177 -2.62 15.91 -3.48
CA GLN A 177 -1.75 16.41 -2.40
C GLN A 177 -2.46 16.37 -1.05
N ALA A 178 -3.73 16.80 -0.99
CA ALA A 178 -4.54 16.73 0.21
C ALA A 178 -4.73 15.27 0.67
N ALA A 179 -5.01 14.36 -0.27
CA ALA A 179 -5.22 12.95 0.04
C ALA A 179 -3.94 12.27 0.51
N TYR A 180 -2.83 12.53 -0.19
CA TYR A 180 -1.51 12.04 0.18
C TYR A 180 -1.09 12.51 1.57
N HIS A 181 -1.33 13.78 1.91
CA HIS A 181 -1.04 14.30 3.24
C HIS A 181 -1.84 13.54 4.33
N CYS A 182 -3.13 13.31 4.11
CA CYS A 182 -3.96 12.55 5.05
C CYS A 182 -3.45 11.11 5.22
N VAL A 183 -3.20 10.40 4.12
CA VAL A 183 -2.75 9.00 4.15
C VAL A 183 -1.36 8.86 4.79
N ARG A 184 -0.46 9.82 4.53
CA ARG A 184 0.87 9.87 5.16
C ARG A 184 0.78 10.09 6.66
N SER A 185 -0.05 11.04 7.11
CA SER A 185 -0.28 11.29 8.55
C SER A 185 -0.82 10.04 9.24
N GLU A 186 -1.84 9.43 8.65
CA GLU A 186 -2.48 8.22 9.16
C GLU A 186 -1.48 7.06 9.30
N LEU A 187 -0.63 6.87 8.29
CA LEU A 187 0.39 5.82 8.29
C LEU A 187 1.44 6.07 9.40
N SER A 188 1.89 7.31 9.56
CA SER A 188 2.85 7.71 10.60
C SER A 188 2.28 7.52 12.01
N GLU A 189 1.04 7.94 12.24
CA GLU A 189 0.34 7.76 13.51
C GLU A 189 0.14 6.27 13.82
N ALA A 190 -0.27 5.47 12.81
CA ALA A 190 -0.42 4.04 12.96
C ALA A 190 0.92 3.37 13.34
N PHE A 191 2.04 3.75 12.71
CA PHE A 191 3.36 3.23 13.11
C PHE A 191 3.74 3.61 14.54
N THR A 192 3.50 4.86 14.94
CA THR A 192 3.76 5.34 16.30
C THR A 192 2.95 4.53 17.33
N GLU A 193 1.68 4.23 17.04
CA GLU A 193 0.85 3.39 17.91
C GLU A 193 1.30 1.93 17.97
N LEU A 194 1.82 1.40 16.87
CA LEU A 194 2.38 0.04 16.81
C LEU A 194 3.69 -0.08 17.57
N GLU A 195 4.52 0.98 17.56
CA GLU A 195 5.80 1.04 18.27
C GLU A 195 5.62 1.17 19.79
N CYS A 196 4.61 1.94 20.23
CA CYS A 196 4.22 2.10 21.63
C CYS A 196 3.65 0.80 22.23
N ASN A 197 4.54 -0.16 22.51
CA ASN A 197 4.23 -1.53 22.93
C ASN A 197 3.72 -1.67 24.38
N ILE A 198 3.78 -0.62 25.21
CA ILE A 198 3.79 -0.80 26.67
C ILE A 198 2.38 -0.76 27.32
N THR A 199 1.34 -0.22 26.67
CA THR A 199 0.00 -0.09 27.29
C THR A 199 -1.20 -0.17 26.34
N ASN A 200 -0.98 -0.35 25.03
CA ASN A 200 -2.07 -0.29 24.05
C ASN A 200 -2.98 -1.53 24.09
N SER A 201 -4.28 -1.31 24.33
CA SER A 201 -5.31 -2.35 24.33
C SER A 201 -5.26 -3.17 23.04
N PHE A 202 -5.61 -4.46 23.10
CA PHE A 202 -5.63 -5.35 21.93
C PHE A 202 -6.38 -4.73 20.73
N ASN A 203 -7.49 -4.05 21.01
CA ASN A 203 -8.30 -3.38 20.00
C ASN A 203 -7.57 -2.22 19.32
N ARG A 204 -6.82 -1.40 20.08
CA ARG A 204 -6.03 -0.29 19.51
C ARG A 204 -4.93 -0.82 18.60
N ARG A 205 -4.21 -1.87 19.02
CA ARG A 205 -3.19 -2.51 18.16
C ARG A 205 -3.78 -3.12 16.90
N LYS A 206 -4.93 -3.80 17.01
CA LYS A 206 -5.64 -4.33 15.84
C LYS A 206 -6.05 -3.21 14.88
N ALA A 207 -6.59 -2.11 15.41
CA ALA A 207 -6.96 -0.93 14.63
C ALA A 207 -5.75 -0.32 13.91
N ALA A 208 -4.64 -0.11 14.62
CA ALA A 208 -3.40 0.41 14.04
C ALA A 208 -2.89 -0.49 12.89
N LYS A 209 -2.90 -1.82 13.06
CA LYS A 209 -2.56 -2.77 11.97
C LYS A 209 -3.48 -2.59 10.76
N THR A 210 -4.80 -2.56 10.98
CA THR A 210 -5.77 -2.38 9.88
C THR A 210 -5.53 -1.07 9.15
N ARG A 211 -5.29 0.03 9.88
CA ARG A 211 -4.97 1.33 9.29
C ARG A 211 -3.70 1.31 8.46
N THR A 212 -2.62 0.71 8.98
CA THR A 212 -1.38 0.50 8.22
C THR A 212 -1.66 -0.25 6.92
N PHE A 213 -2.47 -1.33 6.96
CA PHE A 213 -2.83 -2.07 5.75
C PHE A 213 -3.64 -1.25 4.76
N VAL A 214 -4.64 -0.50 5.22
CA VAL A 214 -5.48 0.36 4.37
C VAL A 214 -4.62 1.42 3.68
N ALA A 215 -3.78 2.13 4.45
CA ALA A 215 -2.88 3.15 3.93
C ALA A 215 -1.88 2.58 2.90
N LEU A 216 -1.24 1.44 3.19
CA LEU A 216 -0.29 0.82 2.26
C LEU A 216 -0.97 0.30 0.98
N ASN A 217 -2.16 -0.29 1.06
CA ASN A 217 -2.91 -0.70 -0.12
C ASN A 217 -3.32 0.49 -0.98
N ALA A 218 -3.76 1.59 -0.35
CA ALA A 218 -4.06 2.82 -1.06
C ALA A 218 -2.82 3.37 -1.78
N LEU A 219 -1.68 3.43 -1.09
CA LEU A 219 -0.40 3.87 -1.65
C LEU A 219 0.11 2.96 -2.78
N ALA A 220 -0.23 1.67 -2.77
CA ALA A 220 0.07 0.75 -3.87
C ALA A 220 -0.55 1.21 -5.19
N THR A 221 -1.74 1.82 -5.15
CA THR A 221 -2.40 2.39 -6.34
C THR A 221 -1.52 3.49 -6.95
N LEU A 222 -1.02 4.41 -6.13
CA LEU A 222 -0.12 5.48 -6.57
C LEU A 222 1.26 4.94 -6.99
N ALA A 223 1.81 3.96 -6.27
CA ALA A 223 3.08 3.30 -6.58
C ALA A 223 3.10 2.66 -7.97
N SER A 224 1.94 2.16 -8.44
CA SER A 224 1.81 1.47 -9.72
C SER A 224 1.83 2.38 -10.96
N VAL A 225 1.72 3.72 -10.77
CA VAL A 225 1.58 4.67 -11.87
C VAL A 225 2.93 4.95 -12.54
N LYS A 226 3.06 4.58 -13.83
CA LYS A 226 4.28 4.85 -14.60
C LYS A 226 4.40 6.33 -14.96
N ASN A 227 5.62 6.86 -14.96
CA ASN A 227 5.96 8.17 -15.53
C ASN A 227 5.18 9.37 -14.96
N SER A 228 4.55 9.22 -13.79
CA SER A 228 3.83 10.33 -13.16
C SER A 228 4.84 11.32 -12.56
N LEU A 229 5.16 12.38 -13.30
CA LEU A 229 5.94 13.51 -12.78
C LEU A 229 5.31 14.09 -11.51
N ILE A 230 3.97 14.03 -11.40
CA ILE A 230 3.23 14.41 -10.20
C ILE A 230 3.57 13.50 -9.01
N ALA A 231 3.62 12.18 -9.20
CA ALA A 231 3.99 11.26 -8.12
C ALA A 231 5.49 11.37 -7.75
N MET A 232 6.34 11.72 -8.73
CA MET A 232 7.79 11.84 -8.54
C MET A 232 8.24 13.20 -7.98
N MET A 233 7.57 14.29 -8.33
CA MET A 233 7.99 15.66 -7.97
C MET A 233 6.86 16.56 -7.45
N GLY A 234 5.59 16.21 -7.68
CA GLY A 234 4.43 17.00 -7.24
C GLY A 234 4.02 16.75 -5.79
N LEU A 235 4.56 15.71 -5.16
CA LEU A 235 4.31 15.37 -3.75
C LEU A 235 5.50 15.80 -2.89
N SER A 236 5.19 16.32 -1.69
CA SER A 236 6.19 16.70 -0.71
C SER A 236 5.90 16.01 0.62
N PRO A 237 6.79 15.12 1.10
CA PRO A 237 7.92 14.50 0.37
C PRO A 237 7.43 13.64 -0.81
N SER A 238 8.33 13.28 -1.73
CA SER A 238 8.03 12.30 -2.78
C SER A 238 7.57 10.96 -2.18
N LEU A 239 6.80 10.18 -2.94
CA LEU A 239 6.32 8.88 -2.47
C LEU A 239 7.48 7.96 -2.05
N PHE A 240 8.55 7.92 -2.85
CA PHE A 240 9.75 7.14 -2.54
C PHE A 240 10.38 7.58 -1.22
N THR A 241 10.61 8.89 -1.04
CA THR A 241 11.25 9.42 0.16
C THR A 241 10.41 9.12 1.40
N MET A 242 9.09 9.30 1.35
CA MET A 242 8.20 8.93 2.45
C MET A 242 8.32 7.44 2.79
N LEU A 243 8.17 6.56 1.79
CA LEU A 243 8.18 5.12 2.00
C LEU A 243 9.50 4.58 2.54
N VAL A 244 10.64 5.15 2.15
CA VAL A 244 11.97 4.62 2.50
C VAL A 244 12.61 5.34 3.68
N CYS A 245 12.36 6.64 3.85
CA CYS A 245 13.02 7.45 4.88
C CYS A 245 12.15 7.73 6.11
N GLU A 246 10.81 7.63 5.99
CA GLU A 246 9.88 7.99 7.07
C GLU A 246 9.13 6.79 7.66
N THR A 247 9.46 5.57 7.22
CA THR A 247 8.82 4.34 7.70
C THR A 247 9.82 3.45 8.45
N PRO A 248 9.34 2.54 9.32
CA PRO A 248 10.19 1.59 10.04
C PRO A 248 10.65 0.42 9.16
N ILE A 249 10.90 0.61 7.86
CA ILE A 249 11.17 -0.45 6.87
C ILE A 249 12.36 -1.34 7.27
N THR A 250 13.37 -0.79 7.94
CA THR A 250 14.54 -1.52 8.44
C THR A 250 14.53 -1.74 9.96
N GLU A 251 13.48 -1.33 10.67
CA GLU A 251 13.46 -1.38 12.13
C GLU A 251 13.08 -2.77 12.65
N LYS A 252 13.96 -3.34 13.49
CA LYS A 252 13.79 -4.71 14.01
C LYS A 252 12.45 -4.90 14.73
N TRP A 253 12.00 -3.92 15.48
CA TRP A 253 10.73 -4.02 16.21
C TRP A 253 9.54 -4.21 15.26
N PHE A 254 9.57 -3.59 14.08
CA PHE A 254 8.47 -3.65 13.12
C PHE A 254 8.49 -4.97 12.35
N ILE A 255 9.68 -5.40 11.95
CA ILE A 255 9.94 -6.66 11.24
C ILE A 255 9.44 -7.86 12.04
N VAL A 256 9.83 -7.93 13.32
CA VAL A 256 9.54 -9.08 14.18
C VAL A 256 8.08 -9.08 14.65
N ASN A 257 7.56 -7.93 15.09
CA ASN A 257 6.23 -7.89 15.72
C ASN A 257 5.09 -7.77 14.70
N TYR A 258 5.36 -7.25 13.50
CA TYR A 258 4.35 -6.93 12.48
C TYR A 258 4.73 -7.39 11.06
N PRO A 259 5.08 -8.69 10.87
CA PRO A 259 5.64 -9.19 9.61
C PRO A 259 4.74 -9.00 8.38
N GLY A 260 3.40 -9.08 8.55
CA GLY A 260 2.46 -8.84 7.46
C GLY A 260 2.42 -7.38 7.00
N CYS A 261 2.53 -6.43 7.94
CA CYS A 261 2.63 -5.01 7.61
C CYS A 261 3.98 -4.69 6.97
N HIS A 262 5.06 -5.32 7.45
CA HIS A 262 6.39 -5.20 6.87
C HIS A 262 6.48 -5.72 5.44
N TYR A 263 5.86 -6.88 5.17
CA TYR A 263 5.72 -7.41 3.81
C TYR A 263 5.00 -6.42 2.89
N ALA A 264 3.85 -5.89 3.33
CA ALA A 264 3.07 -4.93 2.53
C ALA A 264 3.88 -3.66 2.23
N LEU A 265 4.63 -3.14 3.20
CA LEU A 265 5.48 -1.97 3.02
C LEU A 265 6.56 -2.22 1.97
N ILE A 266 7.34 -3.30 2.11
CA ILE A 266 8.38 -3.66 1.14
C ILE A 266 7.78 -3.89 -0.25
N TYR A 267 6.60 -4.50 -0.32
CA TYR A 267 5.90 -4.74 -1.59
C TYR A 267 5.58 -3.43 -2.31
N VAL A 268 5.05 -2.43 -1.60
CA VAL A 268 4.75 -1.10 -2.18
C VAL A 268 6.03 -0.39 -2.60
N VAL A 269 7.09 -0.42 -1.78
CA VAL A 269 8.38 0.21 -2.09
C VAL A 269 9.01 -0.42 -3.34
N LYS A 270 9.05 -1.76 -3.41
CA LYS A 270 9.54 -2.51 -4.56
C LYS A 270 8.74 -2.19 -5.81
N MET A 271 7.41 -2.25 -5.72
CA MET A 271 6.51 -1.95 -6.84
C MET A 271 6.77 -0.56 -7.41
N HIS A 272 6.84 0.46 -6.53
CA HIS A 272 7.12 1.83 -6.96
C HIS A 272 8.49 1.92 -7.63
N SER A 273 9.52 1.35 -7.01
CA SER A 273 10.88 1.39 -7.51
C SER A 273 11.01 0.71 -8.88
N GLU A 274 10.48 -0.50 -9.04
CA GLU A 274 10.48 -1.24 -10.30
C GLU A 274 9.71 -0.52 -11.40
N LYS A 275 8.61 0.17 -11.06
CA LYS A 275 7.84 0.95 -12.03
C LYS A 275 8.65 2.08 -12.67
N HIS A 276 9.66 2.57 -11.94
CA HIS A 276 10.58 3.63 -12.35
C HIS A 276 11.99 3.09 -12.64
N ASP A 277 12.11 1.81 -13.03
CA ASP A 277 13.37 1.16 -13.40
C ASP A 277 14.43 1.28 -12.28
N ASN A 278 13.98 1.18 -11.03
CA ASN A 278 14.74 1.37 -9.79
C ASN A 278 15.53 2.69 -9.74
N PHE A 279 15.09 3.69 -10.50
CA PHE A 279 15.76 4.99 -10.65
C PHE A 279 17.22 4.89 -11.13
N ILE A 280 17.60 3.79 -11.78
CA ILE A 280 18.99 3.50 -12.19
C ILE A 280 19.47 4.57 -13.18
N ALA A 281 18.71 4.80 -14.25
CA ALA A 281 19.06 5.77 -15.30
C ALA A 281 19.14 7.21 -14.76
N ASN A 282 18.35 7.54 -13.74
CA ASN A 282 18.33 8.87 -13.14
C ASN A 282 19.36 9.03 -12.02
N SER A 283 20.10 7.98 -11.68
CA SER A 283 21.09 8.03 -10.61
C SER A 283 22.21 9.01 -10.93
N GLY A 284 22.78 9.64 -9.90
CA GLY A 284 23.95 10.50 -10.06
C GLY A 284 25.17 9.81 -10.69
N TRP A 285 25.20 8.47 -10.69
CA TRP A 285 26.32 7.66 -11.15
C TRP A 285 26.41 7.52 -12.68
N LEU A 286 25.26 7.52 -13.36
CA LEU A 286 25.17 7.31 -14.81
C LEU A 286 24.91 8.62 -15.58
N ASN A 287 24.45 9.66 -14.88
CA ASN A 287 24.03 10.94 -15.45
C ASN A 287 25.18 11.89 -15.83
N GLU A 288 26.45 11.51 -15.63
CA GLU A 288 27.59 12.31 -16.10
C GLU A 288 27.59 12.53 -17.62
N ARG A 289 26.95 11.63 -18.39
CA ARG A 289 26.80 11.73 -19.86
C ARG A 289 25.72 12.73 -20.33
N ASN A 290 24.78 13.15 -19.47
CA ASN A 290 23.58 13.93 -19.85
C ASN A 290 23.49 15.31 -19.16
N ARG A 291 24.63 15.98 -18.92
CA ARG A 291 24.65 17.31 -18.27
C ARG A 291 23.97 18.38 -19.15
N LEU A 292 22.70 18.67 -18.89
CA LEU A 292 22.16 20.02 -19.08
C LEU A 292 22.58 20.86 -17.85
N PRO A 293 23.34 21.96 -18.01
CA PRO A 293 23.97 22.69 -16.89
C PRO A 293 23.03 23.45 -15.95
N MET A 294 21.71 23.25 -16.02
CA MET A 294 20.70 24.19 -15.51
C MET A 294 19.86 23.68 -14.33
N LEU A 295 20.12 22.48 -13.80
CA LEU A 295 19.45 21.98 -12.59
C LEU A 295 20.49 21.45 -11.60
N SER A 296 20.66 22.17 -10.49
CA SER A 296 21.42 21.70 -9.32
C SER A 296 20.67 20.51 -8.71
N GLU A 297 21.22 19.31 -8.87
CA GLU A 297 20.70 18.03 -8.35
C GLU A 297 19.30 17.63 -8.84
N TYR A 298 19.22 16.52 -9.58
CA TYR A 298 17.93 15.91 -9.91
C TYR A 298 17.31 15.32 -8.63
N PRO A 299 16.01 15.57 -8.36
CA PRO A 299 15.37 15.18 -7.10
C PRO A 299 15.38 13.66 -6.83
N THR A 300 15.60 12.84 -7.88
CA THR A 300 15.65 11.37 -7.77
C THR A 300 17.07 10.80 -7.84
N ALA A 301 18.12 11.62 -7.92
CA ALA A 301 19.49 11.16 -8.20
C ALA A 301 20.04 10.17 -7.15
N ASN A 302 19.59 10.30 -5.90
CA ASN A 302 20.02 9.47 -4.78
C ASN A 302 19.08 8.30 -4.48
N HIS A 303 17.97 8.15 -5.21
CA HIS A 303 16.98 7.10 -4.93
C HIS A 303 17.59 5.70 -5.12
N PHE A 304 18.35 5.48 -6.18
CA PHE A 304 18.95 4.17 -6.45
C PHE A 304 19.98 3.77 -5.37
N ALA A 305 20.84 4.70 -4.96
CA ALA A 305 21.76 4.48 -3.83
C ALA A 305 21.00 4.11 -2.55
N LYS A 306 19.89 4.81 -2.27
CA LYS A 306 19.05 4.55 -1.10
C LYS A 306 18.34 3.20 -1.16
N ILE A 307 17.93 2.74 -2.34
CA ILE A 307 17.40 1.38 -2.55
C ILE A 307 18.45 0.35 -2.14
N LEU A 308 19.69 0.50 -2.62
CA LEU A 308 20.77 -0.44 -2.33
C LEU A 308 21.15 -0.46 -0.83
N ASP A 309 21.24 0.71 -0.19
CA ASP A 309 21.42 0.83 1.28
C ASP A 309 20.30 0.11 2.06
N THR A 310 19.05 0.30 1.64
CA THR A 310 17.89 -0.34 2.29
C THR A 310 17.93 -1.86 2.11
N LEU A 311 18.22 -2.34 0.90
CA LEU A 311 18.36 -3.77 0.60
C LEU A 311 19.51 -4.39 1.40
N ALA A 312 20.65 -3.71 1.51
CA ALA A 312 21.77 -4.18 2.33
C ALA A 312 21.36 -4.36 3.79
N LYS A 313 20.70 -3.36 4.38
CA LYS A 313 20.20 -3.43 5.77
C LYS A 313 19.20 -4.55 5.97
N LEU A 314 18.25 -4.72 5.06
CA LEU A 314 17.26 -5.80 5.11
C LEU A 314 17.91 -7.19 5.00
N LEU A 315 18.86 -7.36 4.09
CA LEU A 315 19.60 -8.62 3.93
C LEU A 315 20.43 -8.96 5.17
N LEU A 316 20.92 -7.96 5.91
CA LEU A 316 21.68 -8.17 7.15
C LEU A 316 20.83 -8.68 8.33
N ILE A 317 19.52 -8.41 8.33
CA ILE A 317 18.56 -8.77 9.40
C ILE A 317 17.50 -9.79 8.92
N ASP A 318 17.82 -10.50 7.85
CA ASP A 318 16.89 -11.37 7.13
C ASP A 318 16.43 -12.61 7.91
N ASP A 319 17.15 -12.98 8.95
CA ASP A 319 16.83 -14.04 9.91
C ASP A 319 15.62 -13.72 10.78
N GLU A 320 15.40 -12.44 11.07
CA GLU A 320 14.25 -11.92 11.82
C GLU A 320 13.01 -11.74 10.92
N MET A 321 13.18 -11.75 9.61
CA MET A 321 12.11 -11.55 8.63
C MET A 321 11.38 -12.86 8.30
N SER A 322 10.09 -12.73 7.95
CA SER A 322 9.31 -13.85 7.39
C SER A 322 9.93 -14.38 6.09
N SER A 323 9.71 -15.66 5.78
CA SER A 323 10.21 -16.28 4.54
C SER A 323 9.72 -15.57 3.29
N ASP A 324 8.46 -15.12 3.29
CA ASP A 324 7.84 -14.45 2.15
C ASP A 324 8.46 -13.08 1.92
N THR A 325 8.71 -12.32 3.00
CA THR A 325 9.38 -11.02 2.90
C THR A 325 10.83 -11.18 2.44
N ARG A 326 11.54 -12.21 2.93
CA ARG A 326 12.91 -12.50 2.49
C ARG A 326 12.96 -12.81 1.00
N ASN A 327 12.04 -13.65 0.51
CA ASN A 327 11.92 -13.97 -0.90
C ASN A 327 11.63 -12.72 -1.73
N LEU A 328 10.78 -11.81 -1.23
CA LEU A 328 10.48 -10.54 -1.89
C LEU A 328 11.71 -9.62 -2.00
N VAL A 329 12.53 -9.53 -0.95
CA VAL A 329 13.79 -8.76 -0.96
C VAL A 329 14.78 -9.36 -1.96
N VAL A 330 14.97 -10.68 -1.94
CA VAL A 330 15.85 -11.37 -2.90
C VAL A 330 15.35 -11.23 -4.33
N ASP A 331 14.04 -11.31 -4.55
CA ASP A 331 13.41 -11.06 -5.85
C ASP A 331 13.66 -9.62 -6.33
N TRP A 332 13.64 -8.64 -5.43
CA TRP A 332 13.96 -7.26 -5.78
C TRP A 332 15.43 -7.08 -6.17
N VAL A 333 16.36 -7.66 -5.42
CA VAL A 333 17.79 -7.68 -5.77
C VAL A 333 18.01 -8.36 -7.13
N HIS A 334 17.29 -9.46 -7.39
CA HIS A 334 17.29 -10.14 -8.67
C HIS A 334 16.76 -9.23 -9.80
N GLY A 335 15.63 -8.56 -9.60
CA GLY A 335 15.07 -7.60 -10.55
C GLY A 335 16.07 -6.49 -10.93
N ILE A 336 16.81 -5.96 -9.95
CA ILE A 336 17.87 -4.97 -10.19
C ILE A 336 19.02 -5.57 -11.02
N ALA A 337 19.57 -6.71 -10.60
CA ALA A 337 20.75 -7.32 -11.24
C ALA A 337 20.52 -7.75 -12.70
N PHE A 338 19.29 -8.18 -13.02
CA PHE A 338 18.90 -8.65 -14.34
C PHE A 338 18.15 -7.60 -15.17
N GLY A 339 17.67 -6.52 -14.54
CA GLY A 339 17.08 -5.37 -15.24
C GLY A 339 18.13 -4.46 -15.88
N MET A 340 19.39 -4.51 -15.43
CA MET A 340 20.50 -3.72 -15.99
C MET A 340 21.19 -4.42 -17.16
N SER A 341 21.60 -3.62 -18.17
CA SER A 341 22.55 -4.06 -19.19
C SER A 341 23.90 -4.43 -18.57
N ALA A 342 24.72 -5.21 -19.28
CA ALA A 342 26.04 -5.60 -18.79
C ALA A 342 26.93 -4.38 -18.51
N ASP A 343 26.91 -3.37 -19.39
CA ASP A 343 27.74 -2.18 -19.27
C ASP A 343 27.35 -1.34 -18.05
N VAL A 344 26.04 -1.09 -17.86
CA VAL A 344 25.54 -0.34 -16.70
C VAL A 344 25.86 -1.07 -15.40
N LEU A 345 25.71 -2.39 -15.37
CA LEU A 345 26.06 -3.17 -14.19
C LEU A 345 27.55 -3.02 -13.84
N GLN A 346 28.45 -3.08 -14.82
CA GLN A 346 29.89 -2.88 -14.57
C GLN A 346 30.19 -1.49 -13.99
N GLU A 347 29.54 -0.44 -14.49
CA GLU A 347 29.71 0.94 -13.99
C GLU A 347 29.23 1.12 -12.52
N VAL A 348 28.34 0.24 -12.05
CA VAL A 348 27.74 0.33 -10.71
C VAL A 348 28.37 -0.64 -9.69
N LEU A 349 28.98 -1.74 -10.13
CA LEU A 349 29.48 -2.82 -9.25
C LEU A 349 30.42 -2.34 -8.14
N ASP A 350 31.24 -1.32 -8.43
CA ASP A 350 32.26 -0.79 -7.52
C ASP A 350 31.78 0.41 -6.69
N ARG A 351 30.51 0.82 -6.84
CA ARG A 351 29.91 1.87 -6.01
C ARG A 351 29.69 1.37 -4.59
N SER A 352 29.91 2.24 -3.60
CA SER A 352 29.86 1.92 -2.17
C SER A 352 28.61 1.13 -1.76
N GLU A 353 27.43 1.62 -2.14
CA GLU A 353 26.14 1.05 -1.76
C GLU A 353 25.89 -0.29 -2.45
N MET A 354 26.39 -0.46 -3.69
CA MET A 354 26.36 -1.74 -4.40
C MET A 354 27.30 -2.76 -3.74
N LEU A 355 28.48 -2.34 -3.29
CA LEU A 355 29.41 -3.20 -2.53
C LEU A 355 28.78 -3.66 -1.21
N GLU A 356 28.16 -2.75 -0.45
CA GLU A 356 27.46 -3.10 0.80
C GLU A 356 26.31 -4.08 0.57
N MET A 357 25.48 -3.83 -0.45
CA MET A 357 24.39 -4.75 -0.80
C MET A 357 24.93 -6.13 -1.21
N ARG A 358 26.00 -6.19 -2.02
CA ARG A 358 26.65 -7.46 -2.40
C ARG A 358 27.22 -8.20 -1.20
N ARG A 359 27.85 -7.50 -0.24
CA ARG A 359 28.34 -8.09 1.03
C ARG A 359 27.18 -8.65 1.84
N ALA A 360 26.12 -7.88 2.02
CA ALA A 360 24.92 -8.32 2.74
C ALA A 360 24.25 -9.54 2.08
N LEU A 361 24.23 -9.60 0.75
CA LEU A 361 23.73 -10.76 -0.01
C LEU A 361 24.59 -12.02 0.21
N LEU A 362 25.91 -11.86 0.32
CA LEU A 362 26.81 -12.95 0.66
C LEU A 362 26.53 -13.48 2.08
N GLU A 363 26.34 -12.59 3.05
CA GLU A 363 25.99 -12.95 4.42
C GLU A 363 24.63 -13.66 4.50
N SER A 364 23.63 -13.13 3.77
CA SER A 364 22.31 -13.77 3.62
C SER A 364 22.42 -15.18 3.04
N PHE A 365 23.24 -15.37 2.00
CA PHE A 365 23.52 -16.69 1.43
C PHE A 365 24.13 -17.66 2.45
N LEU A 366 25.07 -17.21 3.28
CA LEU A 366 25.67 -18.02 4.34
C LEU A 366 24.67 -18.41 5.44
N ARG A 367 23.63 -17.61 5.66
CA ARG A 367 22.57 -17.91 6.64
C ARG A 367 21.50 -18.85 6.08
N HIS A 368 21.06 -18.63 4.84
CA HIS A 368 19.82 -19.22 4.31
C HIS A 368 20.02 -20.07 3.05
N SER A 369 21.16 -20.73 2.91
CA SER A 369 21.48 -21.50 1.70
C SER A 369 20.36 -22.46 1.27
N LEU A 370 20.19 -22.54 -0.05
CA LEU A 370 19.17 -23.37 -0.66
C LEU A 370 19.66 -24.83 -0.74
N PRO A 371 18.78 -25.81 -0.49
CA PRO A 371 19.13 -27.23 -0.47
C PRO A 371 19.61 -27.73 -1.84
N ARG A 372 20.22 -28.93 -1.85
CA ARG A 372 20.82 -29.56 -3.03
C ARG A 372 19.88 -29.57 -4.25
N LYS A 373 20.46 -29.44 -5.45
CA LYS A 373 19.75 -29.59 -6.73
C LYS A 373 19.38 -31.06 -6.85
N VAL A 374 18.09 -31.37 -6.72
CA VAL A 374 17.56 -32.70 -7.03
C VAL A 374 17.65 -32.85 -8.55
N THR A 375 18.70 -33.51 -9.01
CA THR A 375 18.75 -34.03 -10.37
C THR A 375 17.71 -35.13 -10.45
N SER A 376 16.66 -34.90 -11.22
CA SER A 376 15.82 -35.98 -11.73
C SER A 376 16.69 -36.84 -12.64
N ASP A 377 17.44 -37.76 -12.06
CA ASP A 377 18.05 -38.88 -12.78
C ASP A 377 17.32 -40.16 -12.38
N GLY A 378 16.81 -40.84 -13.40
CA GLY A 378 15.81 -41.89 -13.27
C GLY A 378 16.28 -43.11 -12.51
N SER A 379 15.43 -43.56 -11.59
CA SER A 379 15.07 -44.98 -11.53
C SER A 379 13.60 -45.08 -11.14
N GLN A 380 12.77 -45.40 -12.12
CA GLN A 380 11.44 -45.96 -11.86
C GLN A 380 11.64 -47.24 -11.05
N LYS A 381 11.36 -47.21 -9.74
CA LYS A 381 10.77 -48.36 -9.05
C LYS A 381 9.79 -47.91 -7.98
N SER A 382 8.52 -48.22 -8.27
CA SER A 382 7.44 -48.54 -7.34
C SER A 382 6.79 -47.42 -6.53
N GLY A 383 5.70 -46.88 -7.09
CA GLY A 383 4.38 -46.80 -6.46
C GLY A 383 4.27 -46.28 -5.02
N ALA A 384 4.25 -44.95 -4.86
CA ALA A 384 3.37 -44.18 -3.99
C ALA A 384 3.79 -42.70 -4.01
N LEU A 385 2.84 -41.79 -3.78
CA LEU A 385 2.98 -40.32 -3.59
C LEU A 385 2.97 -39.43 -4.85
N ILE A 386 1.75 -39.19 -5.34
CA ILE A 386 1.39 -37.99 -6.11
C ILE A 386 1.30 -36.84 -5.09
N GLY A 387 2.39 -36.10 -4.87
CA GLY A 387 2.41 -34.95 -3.96
C GLY A 387 3.75 -34.23 -3.82
N VAL A 388 4.88 -34.90 -4.08
CA VAL A 388 6.24 -34.37 -3.80
C VAL A 388 6.88 -33.63 -5.00
N GLY A 389 6.36 -33.80 -6.21
CA GLY A 389 6.98 -33.28 -7.44
C GLY A 389 6.91 -31.75 -7.66
N ALA A 390 5.88 -31.08 -7.13
CA ALA A 390 5.69 -29.65 -7.31
C ALA A 390 6.66 -28.81 -6.46
N ASP A 391 6.99 -29.28 -5.26
CA ASP A 391 7.87 -28.56 -4.33
C ASP A 391 9.35 -28.74 -4.70
N CYS A 392 9.76 -29.93 -5.17
CA CYS A 392 11.14 -30.16 -5.65
C CYS A 392 11.48 -29.31 -6.88
N SER A 393 10.55 -29.17 -7.84
CA SER A 393 10.79 -28.37 -9.05
C SER A 393 10.87 -26.87 -8.74
N ARG A 394 10.00 -26.36 -7.86
CA ARG A 394 10.05 -24.99 -7.35
C ARG A 394 11.35 -24.69 -6.59
N ALA A 395 11.78 -25.61 -5.72
CA ALA A 395 13.03 -25.45 -4.97
C ALA A 395 14.28 -25.46 -5.88
N SER A 396 14.31 -26.33 -6.88
CA SER A 396 15.39 -26.36 -7.88
C SER A 396 15.43 -25.07 -8.72
N GLY A 397 14.27 -24.55 -9.12
CA GLY A 397 14.17 -23.28 -9.85
C GLY A 397 14.64 -22.07 -9.03
N ALA A 398 14.24 -22.00 -7.75
CA ALA A 398 14.67 -20.95 -6.83
C ALA A 398 16.19 -20.97 -6.63
N ARG A 399 16.79 -22.16 -6.50
CA ARG A 399 18.25 -22.31 -6.36
C ARG A 399 19.03 -21.80 -7.55
N VAL A 400 18.61 -22.18 -8.76
CA VAL A 400 19.30 -21.74 -9.98
C VAL A 400 19.25 -20.22 -10.07
N ARG A 401 18.09 -19.60 -9.83
CA ARG A 401 17.93 -18.13 -9.82
C ARG A 401 18.87 -17.46 -8.81
N TYR A 402 18.93 -17.98 -7.58
CA TYR A 402 19.80 -17.42 -6.55
C TYR A 402 21.29 -17.56 -6.89
N PHE A 403 21.70 -18.70 -7.45
CA PHE A 403 23.08 -18.89 -7.90
C PHE A 403 23.46 -17.95 -9.05
N THR A 404 22.59 -17.84 -10.06
CA THR A 404 22.83 -16.93 -11.19
C THR A 404 22.90 -15.49 -10.71
N LEU A 405 22.11 -15.11 -9.70
CA LEU A 405 22.19 -13.80 -9.05
C LEU A 405 23.56 -13.54 -8.40
N LEU A 406 24.04 -14.45 -7.55
CA LEU A 406 25.36 -14.31 -6.89
C LEU A 406 26.49 -14.16 -7.92
N ARG A 407 26.41 -14.90 -9.02
CA ARG A 407 27.39 -14.80 -10.12
C ARG A 407 27.25 -13.48 -10.90
N ARG A 408 26.02 -13.08 -11.24
CA ARG A 408 25.74 -11.84 -11.99
C ARG A 408 26.26 -10.62 -11.25
N LEU A 409 26.09 -10.59 -9.92
CA LEU A 409 26.58 -9.53 -9.04
C LEU A 409 28.03 -9.72 -8.58
N ALA A 410 28.78 -10.68 -9.16
CA ALA A 410 30.18 -10.94 -8.84
C ALA A 410 30.44 -11.01 -7.32
N VAL A 411 29.53 -11.61 -6.54
CA VAL A 411 29.55 -11.51 -5.06
C VAL A 411 30.82 -12.14 -4.48
N PHE A 412 31.27 -13.27 -5.04
CA PHE A 412 32.48 -13.95 -4.57
C PHE A 412 33.77 -13.21 -4.91
N ASN A 413 33.77 -12.30 -5.89
CA ASN A 413 34.94 -11.47 -6.19
C ASN A 413 35.30 -10.58 -5.00
N LEU A 414 34.32 -10.18 -4.18
CA LEU A 414 34.56 -9.42 -2.95
C LEU A 414 35.48 -10.15 -1.95
N ILE A 415 35.48 -11.48 -2.00
CA ILE A 415 36.29 -12.33 -1.14
C ILE A 415 37.60 -12.71 -1.84
N ILE A 416 37.53 -13.04 -3.13
CA ILE A 416 38.66 -13.49 -3.94
C ILE A 416 39.69 -12.37 -4.17
N ASP A 417 39.22 -11.15 -4.34
CA ASP A 417 40.03 -9.96 -4.58
C ASP A 417 40.33 -9.20 -3.27
N GLY A 418 39.77 -9.66 -2.14
CA GLY A 418 40.05 -9.14 -0.81
C GLY A 418 41.42 -9.57 -0.28
N ASP A 419 41.78 -9.07 0.91
CA ASP A 419 43.01 -9.52 1.57
C ASP A 419 42.90 -10.98 2.06
N CYS A 420 44.05 -11.59 2.39
CA CYS A 420 44.08 -12.98 2.87
C CYS A 420 43.26 -13.19 4.16
N ARG A 421 43.01 -12.15 4.96
CA ARG A 421 42.22 -12.25 6.19
C ARG A 421 40.73 -12.37 5.89
N VAL A 422 40.21 -11.57 4.96
CA VAL A 422 38.81 -11.63 4.50
C VAL A 422 38.52 -13.01 3.90
N LEU A 423 39.43 -13.53 3.07
CA LEU A 423 39.30 -14.85 2.48
C LEU A 423 39.32 -15.96 3.55
N ALA A 424 40.27 -15.93 4.48
CA ALA A 424 40.38 -16.92 5.55
C ALA A 424 39.18 -16.89 6.51
N ASP A 425 38.68 -15.70 6.85
CA ASP A 425 37.48 -15.54 7.69
C ASP A 425 36.24 -16.13 6.99
N PHE A 426 36.03 -15.80 5.72
CA PHE A 426 34.93 -16.34 4.93
C PHE A 426 34.95 -17.88 4.89
N VAL A 427 36.11 -18.47 4.58
CA VAL A 427 36.25 -19.94 4.53
C VAL A 427 36.01 -20.57 5.90
N THR A 428 36.49 -19.96 6.97
CA THR A 428 36.24 -20.41 8.35
C THR A 428 34.73 -20.45 8.65
N ARG A 429 34.01 -19.38 8.28
CA ARG A 429 32.55 -19.29 8.48
C ARG A 429 31.78 -20.30 7.64
N VAL A 430 32.23 -20.59 6.41
CA VAL A 430 31.66 -21.66 5.56
C VAL A 430 31.81 -23.03 6.23
N PHE A 431 32.97 -23.34 6.80
CA PHE A 431 33.18 -24.60 7.52
C PHE A 431 32.34 -24.68 8.80
N GLN A 432 32.26 -23.61 9.59
CA GLN A 432 31.42 -23.55 10.79
C GLN A 432 29.94 -23.77 10.45
N ARG A 433 29.45 -23.13 9.38
CA ARG A 433 28.08 -23.35 8.88
C ARG A 433 27.87 -24.76 8.37
N SER A 434 28.83 -25.30 7.64
CA SER A 434 28.74 -26.67 7.12
C SER A 434 28.62 -27.73 8.23
N ARG A 435 29.15 -27.45 9.43
CA ARG A 435 29.01 -28.33 10.60
C ARG A 435 27.66 -28.21 11.33
N SER A 436 26.95 -27.09 11.15
CA SER A 436 25.70 -26.79 11.87
C SER A 436 24.45 -26.91 11.01
N CYS A 437 24.60 -27.06 9.69
CA CYS A 437 23.48 -27.17 8.75
C CYS A 437 23.17 -28.62 8.35
N GLU A 438 21.94 -28.85 7.90
CA GLU A 438 21.50 -30.11 7.28
C GLU A 438 22.32 -30.44 6.04
N GLN A 439 22.58 -31.73 5.81
CA GLN A 439 23.45 -32.23 4.75
C GLN A 439 23.10 -31.67 3.36
N GLU A 440 21.82 -31.49 3.03
CA GLU A 440 21.39 -30.93 1.74
C GLU A 440 21.80 -29.47 1.55
N LYS A 441 21.74 -28.65 2.61
CA LYS A 441 22.19 -27.25 2.59
C LYS A 441 23.71 -27.17 2.49
N VAL A 442 24.42 -28.10 3.15
CA VAL A 442 25.88 -28.24 3.03
C VAL A 442 26.30 -28.52 1.58
N ILE A 443 25.67 -29.50 0.93
CA ILE A 443 25.93 -29.77 -0.49
C ILE A 443 25.56 -28.56 -1.36
N GLY A 444 24.49 -27.84 -0.98
CA GLY A 444 24.11 -26.56 -1.55
C GLY A 444 25.25 -25.54 -1.57
N PHE A 445 25.89 -25.30 -0.40
CA PHE A 445 27.05 -24.41 -0.24
C PHE A 445 28.20 -24.78 -1.18
N TRP A 446 28.66 -26.03 -1.13
CA TRP A 446 29.84 -26.48 -1.88
C TRP A 446 29.66 -26.39 -3.39
N GLN A 447 28.44 -26.58 -3.88
CA GLN A 447 28.13 -26.45 -5.31
C GLN A 447 28.00 -25.00 -5.77
N THR A 448 27.78 -24.05 -4.87
CA THR A 448 27.58 -22.64 -5.19
C THR A 448 28.86 -21.81 -5.03
N ILE A 449 29.70 -22.13 -4.05
CA ILE A 449 30.96 -21.39 -3.82
C ILE A 449 31.99 -21.77 -4.90
N PRO A 450 32.60 -20.81 -5.61
CA PRO A 450 33.61 -21.11 -6.61
C PRO A 450 34.82 -21.84 -6.01
N PRO A 451 35.34 -22.90 -6.64
CA PRO A 451 36.51 -23.63 -6.13
C PRO A 451 37.74 -22.74 -5.89
N ALA A 452 37.89 -21.67 -6.67
CA ALA A 452 38.97 -20.69 -6.53
C ALA A 452 39.06 -20.08 -5.11
N VAL A 453 37.94 -19.99 -4.38
CA VAL A 453 37.90 -19.51 -2.99
C VAL A 453 38.69 -20.43 -2.06
N PHE A 454 38.69 -21.75 -2.30
CA PHE A 454 39.36 -22.72 -1.43
C PHE A 454 40.80 -23.04 -1.85
N ILE A 455 41.18 -22.68 -3.08
CA ILE A 455 42.53 -22.92 -3.61
C ILE A 455 43.49 -21.78 -3.22
N ARG A 456 42.97 -20.57 -2.97
CA ARG A 456 43.75 -19.38 -2.62
C ARG A 456 43.99 -19.19 -1.11
N VAL A 457 43.29 -19.97 -0.26
CA VAL A 457 43.54 -20.08 1.19
C VAL A 457 44.68 -21.04 1.43
#